data_AF-A0AB39UTN4-F1
#
_entry.id   AF-A0AB39UTN4-F1
#
_cell.length_a   1.000
_cell.length_b   1.000
_cell.length_c   1.000
_cell.angle_alpha   90.00
_cell.angle_beta   90.00
_cell.angle_gamma   90.00
#
_symmetry.space_group_name_H-M   'P 1'
#
loop_
_entity.id
_entity.type
_entity.pdbx_description
1 polymer ?
#
loop_
_entity_poly.entity_id
_entity_poly.type
_entity_poly.pdbx_seq_one_letter_code
_entity_poly.pdbx_strand_id
1 'polypeptide(L)' 'MYQVKAISKKGTQFRFRVRTGSIQELQNMLDAIFRGRGMRMVLVQPV' A
#
# COMPACT_ATOMS: atom_id res chain seq x y z
N MET A 1 -11.21 5.86 -5.41
CA MET A 1 -10.89 5.08 -4.18
C MET A 1 -9.80 4.09 -4.56
N TYR A 2 -8.97 3.57 -3.65
CA TYR A 2 -7.88 2.67 -4.03
C TYR A 2 -7.86 1.38 -3.23
N GLN A 3 -7.67 0.26 -3.92
CA GLN A 3 -7.40 -1.03 -3.32
C GLN A 3 -5.89 -1.26 -3.30
N VAL A 4 -5.35 -1.51 -2.11
CA VAL A 4 -3.93 -1.75 -1.89
C VAL A 4 -3.74 -3.20 -1.46
N LYS A 5 -2.84 -3.89 -2.16
CA LYS A 5 -2.36 -5.23 -1.80
C LYS A 5 -0.86 -5.18 -1.57
N ALA A 6 -0.44 -5.31 -0.32
CA ALA A 6 0.97 -5.32 0.06
C ALA A 6 1.41 -6.72 0.53
N ILE A 7 2.64 -7.12 0.22
CA ILE A 7 3.23 -8.39 0.68
C ILE A 7 4.57 -8.11 1.37
N SER A 8 4.70 -8.60 2.60
CA SER A 8 5.95 -8.53 3.37
C SER A 8 6.99 -9.55 2.89
N LYS A 9 8.28 -9.31 3.18
CA LYS A 9 9.35 -10.29 2.92
C LYS A 9 9.09 -11.67 3.54
N LYS A 10 8.34 -11.76 4.64
CA LYS A 10 7.97 -13.02 5.30
C LYS A 10 6.74 -13.71 4.68
N GLY A 11 6.14 -13.14 3.64
CA GLY A 11 4.99 -13.70 2.94
C GLY A 11 3.61 -13.25 3.47
N THR A 12 3.56 -12.49 4.57
CA THR A 12 2.30 -11.94 5.08
C THR A 12 1.68 -10.97 4.08
N GLN A 13 0.41 -11.17 3.75
CA GLN A 13 -0.35 -10.34 2.82
C GLN A 13 -1.23 -9.36 3.58
N PHE A 14 -1.19 -8.09 3.18
CA PHE A 14 -2.04 -7.03 3.67
C PHE A 14 -2.94 -6.54 2.53
N ARG A 15 -4.24 -6.49 2.79
CA ARG A 15 -5.24 -6.00 1.84
C ARG A 15 -6.08 -4.95 2.54
N PHE A 16 -6.09 -3.73 2.02
CA PHE A 16 -6.87 -2.65 2.59
C PHE A 16 -7.31 -1.69 1.49
N ARG A 17 -8.40 -0.98 1.76
CA ARG A 17 -8.97 0.04 0.88
C ARG A 17 -8.64 1.41 1.47
N VAL A 18 -8.13 2.31 0.64
CA VAL A 18 -7.79 3.67 1.05
C VAL A 18 -8.63 4.66 0.26
N ARG A 19 -9.24 5.59 0.97
CA ARG A 19 -9.95 6.73 0.37
C ARG A 19 -9.00 7.93 0.41
N THR A 20 -8.59 8.40 -0.76
CA THR A 20 -7.68 9.54 -0.95
C THR A 20 -8.03 10.20 -2.28
N GLY A 21 -7.73 11.50 -2.38
CA GLY A 21 -7.99 12.30 -3.58
C GLY A 21 -6.96 12.12 -4.69
N SER A 22 -5.80 11.52 -4.40
CA SER A 22 -4.70 11.38 -5.36
C SER A 22 -3.87 10.12 -5.14
N ILE A 23 -3.36 9.53 -6.23
CA ILE A 23 -2.42 8.41 -6.16
C ILE A 23 -1.11 8.80 -5.47
N GLN A 24 -0.69 10.06 -5.56
CA GLN A 24 0.54 10.55 -4.92
C GLN A 24 0.40 10.56 -3.40
N GLU A 25 -0.74 11.03 -2.89
CA GLU A 25 -1.05 10.97 -1.45
C GLU A 25 -1.05 9.54 -0.94
N LEU A 26 -1.67 8.63 -1.71
CA LEU A 26 -1.66 7.21 -1.40
C LEU A 26 -0.23 6.67 -1.28
N GLN A 27 0.62 6.93 -2.26
CA GLN A 27 2.01 6.47 -2.25
C GLN A 27 2.76 7.02 -1.03
N ASN A 28 2.62 8.32 -0.74
CA ASN A 28 3.24 8.94 0.44
C ASN A 28 2.77 8.29 1.75
N MET A 29 1.48 7.98 1.88
CA MET A 29 0.93 7.27 3.04
C MET A 29 1.49 5.85 3.15
N LEU A 30 1.56 5.12 2.04
CA LEU A 30 2.08 3.75 2.02
C LEU A 30 3.57 3.72 2.36
N ASP A 31 4.34 4.66 1.84
CA ASP A 31 5.74 4.82 2.18
C ASP A 31 5.92 5.15 3.66
N ALA A 32 5.09 6.00 4.26
CA ALA A 32 5.15 6.30 5.68
C ALA A 32 4.82 5.07 6.55
N ILE A 33 3.77 4.32 6.20
CA ILE A 33 3.31 3.13 6.94
C ILE A 33 4.30 1.97 6.82
N PHE A 34 4.92 1.82 5.64
CA PHE A 34 5.83 0.73 5.34
C PHE A 34 7.30 1.10 5.46
N ARG A 35 7.64 2.34 5.82
CA ARG A 35 9.03 2.75 6.07
C ARG A 35 9.68 1.82 7.09
N GLY A 36 10.79 1.19 6.71
CA GLY A 36 11.52 0.22 7.54
C GLY A 36 10.87 -1.17 7.66
N ARG A 37 9.62 -1.35 7.20
CA ARG A 37 9.01 -2.68 7.05
C ARG A 37 9.37 -3.17 5.66
N GLY A 38 10.27 -4.14 5.55
CA GLY A 38 10.71 -4.70 4.27
C GLY A 38 9.58 -5.34 3.46
N MET A 39 8.75 -4.51 2.83
CA MET A 39 7.68 -4.91 1.91
C MET A 39 8.29 -5.09 0.51
N ARG A 40 7.80 -6.09 -0.23
CA ARG A 40 8.35 -6.46 -1.55
C ARG A 40 7.46 -6.06 -2.71
N MET A 41 6.16 -6.00 -2.51
CA MET A 41 5.21 -5.76 -3.60
C MET A 41 3.98 -5.04 -3.05
N VAL A 42 3.66 -3.89 -3.63
CA VAL A 42 2.49 -3.06 -3.30
C VAL A 42 1.73 -2.83 -4.60
N LEU A 43 0.64 -3.55 -4.81
CA LEU A 43 -0.26 -3.34 -5.94
C LEU A 43 -1.35 -2.35 -5.54
N VAL A 44 -1.44 -1.25 -6.25
CA VAL A 44 -2.48 -0.22 -6.10
C VAL A 44 -3.39 -0.29 -7.31
N GLN A 45 -4.69 -0.46 -7.09
CA GLN A 45 -5.72 -0.40 -8.14
C GLN A 45 -6.73 0.69 -7.80
N PRO A 46 -7.06 1.60 -8.73
CA PRO A 46 -8.23 2.45 -8.57
C PRO A 46 -9.49 1.59 -8.57
N VAL A 47 -10.38 1.88 -7.62
CA VAL A 47 -11.76 1.35 -7.53
C VAL A 47 -12.71 2.47 -7.92
#